data_AF-A0A2K5DP60-F1
#
_entry.id   AF-A0A2K5DP60-F1
#
_cell.length_a   1.000
_cell.length_b   1.000
_cell.length_c   1.000
_cell.angle_alpha   90.00
_cell.angle_beta   90.00
_cell.angle_gamma   90.00
#
_symmetry.space_group_name_H-M   'P 1'
#
loop_
_entity.id
_entity.type
_entity.pdbx_description
1 polymer ?
#
loop_
_entity_poly.entity_id
_entity_poly.type
_entity_poly.pdbx_seq_one_letter_code
_entity_poly.pdbx_strand_id
1 'polypeptide(L)'
;MATLKDQLIHNLLKEEQTPQIKITVVGVGAIGMACAISILMKGLADELALVDVIEDKLKGEMMDLQHGNLFLRTPKIVSGKDYNLPRCTIELLNLLLYNSDIVSFD
;
A
#
# COMPACT_ATOMS: atom_id res chain seq x y z
N MET A 1 -34.40 1.05 6.31
CA MET A 1 -34.09 2.31 5.60
C MET A 1 -32.93 2.02 4.67
N ALA A 2 -33.12 2.17 3.35
CA ALA A 2 -32.04 1.99 2.37
C ALA A 2 -31.05 3.14 2.46
N THR A 3 -29.76 2.88 2.27
CA THR A 3 -28.74 3.94 2.32
C THR A 3 -28.76 4.76 1.02
N LEU A 4 -28.30 6.02 1.06
CA LEU A 4 -28.23 6.87 -0.14
C LEU A 4 -27.40 6.24 -1.27
N LYS A 5 -26.39 5.43 -0.93
CA LYS A 5 -25.59 4.67 -1.90
C LYS A 5 -26.45 3.68 -2.68
N ASP A 6 -27.33 2.95 -1.99
CA ASP A 6 -28.17 1.93 -2.62
C ASP A 6 -29.27 2.54 -3.50
N GLN A 7 -29.63 3.81 -3.26
CA GLN A 7 -30.57 4.55 -4.09
C GLN A 7 -29.93 5.14 -5.35
N LEU A 8 -28.64 5.49 -5.29
CA LEU A 8 -27.91 6.13 -6.38
C LEU A 8 -27.15 5.13 -7.27
N ILE A 9 -26.66 4.03 -6.71
CA ILE A 9 -25.79 3.08 -7.40
C ILE A 9 -26.43 1.69 -7.35
N HIS A 10 -26.81 1.18 -8.51
CA HIS A 10 -27.28 -0.19 -8.67
C HIS A 10 -26.08 -1.12 -8.94
N ASN A 11 -25.55 -1.76 -7.89
CA ASN A 11 -24.44 -2.71 -8.03
C ASN A 11 -24.88 -3.96 -8.81
N LEU A 12 -24.39 -4.10 -10.04
CA LEU A 12 -24.75 -5.21 -10.94
C LEU A 12 -23.97 -6.49 -10.62
N LEU A 13 -22.79 -6.38 -10.02
CA LEU A 13 -21.93 -7.48 -9.56
C LEU A 13 -21.29 -7.10 -8.22
N LYS A 14 -21.07 -8.08 -7.34
CA LYS A 14 -20.21 -7.89 -6.16
C LYS A 14 -18.77 -7.78 -6.65
N GLU A 15 -18.18 -6.61 -6.49
CA GLU A 15 -16.77 -6.38 -6.81
C GLU A 15 -15.86 -7.10 -5.82
N GLU A 16 -15.46 -8.34 -6.12
CA GLU A 16 -14.17 -8.84 -5.65
C GLU A 16 -13.09 -8.32 -6.60
N GLN A 17 -12.66 -7.07 -6.39
CA GLN A 17 -11.50 -6.53 -7.08
C GLN A 17 -10.24 -7.14 -6.46
N THR A 18 -9.72 -8.20 -7.06
CA THR A 18 -8.34 -8.64 -6.83
C THR A 18 -7.41 -7.66 -7.56
N PRO A 19 -6.50 -6.95 -6.86
CA PRO A 19 -5.55 -6.06 -7.52
C PRO A 19 -4.68 -6.88 -8.48
N GLN A 20 -4.53 -6.42 -9.73
CA GLN A 20 -3.69 -7.12 -10.71
C GLN A 20 -2.21 -6.93 -10.38
N ILE A 21 -1.82 -5.71 -10.00
CA ILE A 21 -0.45 -5.39 -9.60
C ILE A 21 -0.46 -4.79 -8.19
N LYS A 22 -0.12 -5.65 -7.23
CA LYS A 22 0.12 -5.27 -5.83
C LYS A 22 1.61 -5.14 -5.58
N ILE A 23 2.03 -3.97 -5.11
CA ILE A 23 3.40 -3.68 -4.71
C ILE A 23 3.44 -3.42 -3.21
N THR A 24 4.37 -4.08 -2.53
CA THR A 24 4.58 -3.87 -1.10
C THR A 24 5.92 -3.23 -0.85
N VAL A 25 5.94 -2.16 -0.06
CA VAL A 25 7.15 -1.48 0.39
C VAL A 25 7.33 -1.75 1.88
N VAL A 26 8.45 -2.37 2.21
CA VAL A 26 8.83 -2.65 3.61
C VAL A 26 9.80 -1.57 4.09
N GLY A 27 9.37 -0.82 5.10
CA GLY A 27 10.05 0.31 5.72
C GLY A 27 9.65 1.65 5.10
N VAL A 28 8.86 2.46 5.81
CA VAL A 28 8.48 3.83 5.45
C VAL A 28 9.58 4.84 5.84
N GLY A 29 10.84 4.48 5.62
CA GLY A 29 11.97 5.40 5.69
C GLY A 29 11.98 6.41 4.53
N ALA A 30 12.93 7.35 4.53
CA ALA A 30 13.08 8.31 3.43
C ALA A 30 13.22 7.62 2.05
N ILE A 31 13.95 6.50 2.01
CA ILE A 31 14.16 5.70 0.78
C ILE A 31 12.88 4.96 0.40
N GLY A 32 12.22 4.29 1.36
CA GLY A 32 10.98 3.56 1.11
C GLY A 32 9.87 4.46 0.60
N MET A 33 9.72 5.65 1.20
CA MET A 33 8.74 6.65 0.73
C MET A 33 9.10 7.22 -0.65
N ALA A 34 10.38 7.47 -0.94
CA ALA A 34 10.80 7.89 -2.27
C ALA A 34 10.47 6.83 -3.34
N CYS A 35 10.68 5.54 -3.02
CA CYS A 35 10.28 4.42 -3.87
C CYS A 35 8.76 4.34 -4.05
N ALA A 36 7.99 4.43 -2.96
CA ALA A 36 6.53 4.42 -2.98
C ALA A 36 5.99 5.53 -3.88
N ILE A 37 6.43 6.78 -3.68
CA ILE A 37 6.00 7.94 -4.49
C ILE A 37 6.39 7.75 -5.96
N SER A 38 7.60 7.28 -6.26
CA SER A 38 8.05 7.06 -7.63
C SER A 38 7.18 6.03 -8.37
N ILE A 39 6.73 4.99 -7.68
CA ILE A 39 5.86 3.94 -8.21
C ILE A 39 4.45 4.48 -8.46
N LEU A 40 3.92 5.23 -7.50
CA LEU A 40 2.62 5.89 -7.59
C LEU A 40 2.58 6.90 -8.74
N MET A 41 3.62 7.74 -8.87
CA MET A 41 3.76 8.73 -9.94
C MET A 41 3.88 8.09 -11.32
N LYS A 42 4.56 6.94 -11.43
CA LYS A 42 4.67 6.19 -12.68
C LYS A 42 3.42 5.35 -13.00
N GLY A 43 2.49 5.22 -12.05
CA GLY A 43 1.27 4.42 -12.21
C GLY A 43 1.53 2.93 -12.39
N LEU A 44 2.56 2.39 -11.72
CA LEU A 44 2.97 0.99 -11.87
C LEU A 44 2.23 0.02 -10.96
N ALA A 45 1.49 0.51 -9.96
CA ALA A 45 0.77 -0.30 -8.98
C ALA A 45 -0.71 0.08 -8.94
N ASP A 46 -1.57 -0.93 -8.85
CA ASP A 46 -3.00 -0.78 -8.58
C ASP A 46 -3.26 -0.76 -7.06
N GLU A 47 -2.49 -1.56 -6.31
CA GLU A 47 -2.51 -1.58 -4.87
C GLU A 47 -1.08 -1.38 -4.32
N LEU A 48 -0.92 -0.39 -3.46
CA LEU A 48 0.33 -0.16 -2.73
C LEU A 48 0.12 -0.55 -1.27
N ALA A 49 0.95 -1.46 -0.76
CA ALA A 49 0.98 -1.83 0.64
C ALA A 49 2.24 -1.28 1.31
N LEU A 50 2.08 -0.62 2.45
CA LEU A 50 3.18 -0.14 3.28
C LEU A 50 3.28 -1.01 4.53
N VAL A 51 4.49 -1.48 4.84
CA VAL A 51 4.78 -2.25 6.05
C VAL A 51 5.90 -1.58 6.81
N ASP A 52 5.71 -1.32 8.10
CA ASP A 52 6.75 -0.80 8.98
C ASP A 52 6.51 -1.28 10.42
N VAL A 53 7.56 -1.29 11.23
CA VAL A 53 7.50 -1.56 12.66
C VAL A 53 6.92 -0.37 13.45
N ILE A 54 7.08 0.86 12.95
CA ILE A 54 6.60 2.09 13.60
C ILE A 54 5.19 2.45 13.09
N GLU A 55 4.16 2.05 13.84
CA GLU A 55 2.75 2.25 13.47
C GLU A 55 2.34 3.72 13.31
N ASP A 56 2.81 4.61 14.20
CA ASP A 56 2.46 6.03 14.12
C ASP A 56 2.97 6.69 12.84
N LYS A 57 4.22 6.36 12.47
CA LYS A 57 4.83 6.83 11.23
C LYS A 57 4.12 6.23 10.03
N LEU A 58 3.91 4.91 10.04
CA LEU A 58 3.22 4.19 8.98
C LEU A 58 1.84 4.79 8.69
N LYS A 59 1.07 5.09 9.74
CA LYS A 59 -0.25 5.69 9.63
C LYS A 59 -0.19 7.12 9.08
N GLY A 60 0.79 7.92 9.52
CA GLY A 60 1.02 9.27 9.01
C GLY A 60 1.33 9.28 7.52
N GLU A 61 2.30 8.46 7.09
CA GLU A 61 2.71 8.34 5.69
C GLU A 61 1.59 7.77 4.81
N MET A 62 0.82 6.79 5.31
CA MET A 62 -0.36 6.28 4.61
C MET A 62 -1.40 7.38 4.39
N MET A 63 -1.71 8.18 5.41
CA MET A 63 -2.68 9.27 5.27
C MET A 63 -2.21 10.33 4.26
N ASP A 64 -0.92 10.66 4.27
CA ASP A 64 -0.35 11.61 3.32
C ASP A 64 -0.52 11.14 1.88
N LEU A 65 -0.19 9.86 1.60
CA LEU A 65 -0.40 9.27 0.28
C LEU A 65 -1.89 9.16 -0.09
N GLN A 66 -2.78 8.87 0.86
CA GLN A 66 -4.23 8.83 0.62
C GLN A 66 -4.81 10.20 0.29
N HIS A 67 -4.34 11.27 0.92
CA HIS A 67 -4.70 12.64 0.53
C HIS A 67 -4.14 13.01 -0.85
N GLY A 68 -2.94 12.52 -1.17
CA GLY A 68 -2.35 12.62 -2.50
C GLY A 68 -3.07 11.81 -3.57
N ASN A 69 -3.99 10.91 -3.21
CA ASN A 69 -4.63 9.98 -4.14
C ASN A 69 -5.42 10.67 -5.26
N LEU A 70 -5.84 11.93 -5.07
CA LEU A 70 -6.48 12.73 -6.11
C LEU A 70 -5.57 12.95 -7.34
N PHE A 71 -4.26 12.96 -7.13
CA PHE A 71 -3.24 13.17 -8.17
C PHE A 71 -2.62 11.86 -8.67
N LEU A 72 -2.92 10.76 -8.00
CA LEU A 72 -2.35 9.45 -8.29
C LEU A 72 -3.39 8.61 -9.03
N ARG A 73 -2.89 7.64 -9.80
CA ARG A 73 -3.75 6.67 -10.52
C ARG A 73 -3.95 5.37 -9.75
N THR A 74 -3.39 5.26 -8.56
CA THR A 74 -3.38 4.02 -7.77
C THR A 74 -4.58 3.98 -6.83
N PRO A 75 -5.58 3.13 -7.10
CA PRO A 75 -6.87 3.19 -6.41
C PRO A 75 -6.82 2.82 -4.93
N LYS A 76 -5.81 2.07 -4.48
CA LYS A 76 -5.84 1.49 -3.12
C LYS A 76 -4.47 1.50 -2.44
N ILE A 77 -4.41 2.20 -1.32
CA ILE A 77 -3.23 2.28 -0.46
C ILE A 77 -3.59 1.65 0.88
N VAL A 78 -2.90 0.58 1.24
CA VAL A 78 -3.08 -0.16 2.49
C VAL A 78 -1.81 -0.07 3.33
N SER A 79 -1.96 -0.07 4.64
CA SER A 79 -0.82 -0.20 5.54
C SER A 79 -1.10 -1.26 6.60
N GLY A 80 -0.04 -1.94 7.05
CA GLY A 80 -0.14 -2.97 8.06
C GLY A 80 1.22 -3.27 8.67
N LYS A 81 1.22 -3.68 9.93
CA LYS A 81 2.43 -4.16 10.61
C LYS A 81 2.76 -5.60 10.24
N ASP A 82 1.72 -6.37 9.91
CA ASP A 82 1.85 -7.78 9.60
C ASP A 82 2.27 -7.97 8.14
N TYR A 83 3.34 -8.74 7.94
CA TYR A 83 3.80 -9.21 6.62
C TYR A 83 2.82 -10.17 5.94
N ASN A 84 1.71 -10.52 6.59
CA ASN A 84 0.71 -11.46 6.10
C ASN A 84 -0.19 -10.87 4.98
N LEU A 85 0.36 -9.96 4.18
CA LEU A 85 -0.32 -9.38 3.03
C LEU A 85 -0.46 -10.49 1.97
N PRO A 86 -1.69 -10.86 1.57
CA PRO A 86 -1.88 -11.93 0.60
C PRO A 86 -1.25 -11.52 -0.73
N ARG A 87 -0.42 -12.43 -1.28
CA ARG A 87 0.24 -12.45 -2.60
C ARG A 87 0.53 -11.08 -3.19
N CYS A 88 1.74 -10.60 -2.95
CA CYS A 88 2.29 -9.43 -3.64
C CYS A 88 3.03 -9.91 -4.90
N THR A 89 2.79 -9.26 -6.04
CA THR A 89 3.49 -9.58 -7.29
C THR A 89 4.93 -9.06 -7.25
N ILE A 90 5.17 -7.98 -6.51
CA ILE A 90 6.48 -7.34 -6.35
C ILE A 90 6.63 -6.91 -4.88
N GLU A 91 7.62 -7.46 -4.18
CA GLU A 91 8.04 -7.01 -2.85
C GLU A 91 9.32 -6.18 -2.99
N LEU A 92 9.23 -4.91 -2.63
CA LEU A 92 10.39 -4.05 -2.43
C LEU A 92 10.77 -4.15 -0.95
N LEU A 93 11.55 -5.17 -0.65
CA LEU A 93 12.26 -5.25 0.62
C LEU A 93 13.33 -4.17 0.60
N ASN A 94 13.30 -3.22 1.55
CA ASN A 94 14.45 -2.36 1.79
C ASN A 94 15.55 -3.20 2.45
N LEU A 95 16.21 -4.02 1.63
CA LEU A 95 17.45 -4.70 1.97
C LEU A 95 18.54 -3.63 1.81
N LEU A 96 18.99 -3.02 2.91
CA LEU A 96 20.28 -2.33 3.16
C LEU A 96 20.10 -1.41 4.39
N LEU A 97 20.31 -1.94 5.60
CA LEU A 97 21.53 -1.74 6.41
C LEU A 97 21.83 -0.29 6.84
N TYR A 98 21.56 0.00 8.11
CA TYR A 98 22.56 0.64 8.98
C TYR A 98 22.52 -0.03 10.36
N ASN A 99 23.32 -1.09 10.49
CA ASN A 99 23.69 -1.83 11.71
C ASN A 99 22.77 -2.97 12.18
N SER A 100 23.41 -4.15 12.14
CA SER A 100 23.27 -5.34 12.98
C SER A 100 21.90 -6.01 13.08
N ASP A 101 21.90 -7.23 12.51
CA ASP A 101 21.12 -8.39 12.90
C ASP A 101 19.70 -8.56 12.34
N ILE A 102 19.59 -9.69 11.63
CA ILE A 102 18.39 -10.53 11.45
C ILE A 102 17.38 -10.01 10.44
N VAL A 103 17.44 -10.57 9.23
CA VAL A 103 16.27 -11.27 8.68
C VAL A 103 16.78 -12.51 7.93
N SER A 104 16.89 -13.62 8.66
CA SER A 104 16.86 -14.96 8.06
C SER A 104 15.41 -15.23 7.65
N PHE A 105 15.17 -15.32 6.35
CA PHE A 105 13.94 -15.93 5.82
C PHE A 105 14.13 -17.45 5.90
N ASP A 106 13.56 -18.07 6.94
CA ASP A 106 13.06 -19.46 6.91
C ASP A 106 11.53 -19.40 6.76
#